data_AF-A0A2E0F6R5-F1
#
_entry.id   AF-A0A2E0F6R5-F1
#
_cell.length_a   1.000
_cell.length_b   1.000
_cell.length_c   1.000
_cell.angle_alpha   90.00
_cell.angle_beta   90.00
_cell.angle_gamma   90.00
#
_symmetry.space_group_name_H-M   'P 1'
#
loop_
_entity.id
_entity.type
_entity.pdbx_description
1 polymer ?
#
loop_
_entity_poly.entity_id
_entity_poly.type
_entity_poly.pdbx_seq_one_letter_code
_entity_poly.pdbx_strand_id
1 'polypeptide(L)'
;AENHAKKILKKNIKHLHNLAKALLEFETMSGDDVNELIKKGKFKSKSQNNKTDVNKKTSLPTSGGTKGKSKRDIGLDPNPATT
;
A
#
# COMPACT_ATOMS: atom_id res chain seq x y z
N ALA A 1 26.55 -28.94 -15.68
CA ALA A 1 25.63 -27.81 -15.41
C ALA A 1 26.27 -26.74 -14.53
N GLU A 2 26.85 -27.08 -13.38
CA GLU A 2 27.42 -26.11 -12.42
C GLU A 2 28.45 -25.15 -13.01
N ASN A 3 29.46 -25.66 -13.73
CA ASN A 3 30.49 -24.83 -14.37
C ASN A 3 29.91 -23.79 -15.35
N HIS A 4 28.83 -24.16 -16.05
CA HIS A 4 28.13 -23.27 -16.96
C HIS A 4 27.40 -22.16 -16.18
N ALA A 5 26.70 -22.51 -15.10
CA ALA A 5 26.05 -21.54 -14.22
C ALA A 5 27.07 -20.56 -13.61
N LYS A 6 28.19 -21.05 -13.07
CA LYS A 6 29.30 -20.21 -12.56
C LYS A 6 29.83 -19.27 -13.64
N LYS A 7 29.97 -19.72 -14.88
CA LYS A 7 30.40 -18.87 -16.00
C LYS A 7 29.39 -17.76 -16.29
N ILE A 8 28.09 -18.05 -16.29
CA ILE A 8 27.03 -17.05 -16.49
C ILE A 8 27.00 -16.03 -15.35
N LEU A 9 27.11 -16.48 -14.10
CA LEU A 9 27.13 -15.61 -12.93
C LEU A 9 28.35 -14.66 -12.97
N LYS A 10 29.53 -15.18 -13.30
CA LYS A 10 30.75 -14.36 -13.44
C LYS A 10 30.63 -13.33 -14.58
N LYS A 11 30.03 -13.70 -15.71
CA LYS A 11 29.77 -12.77 -16.83
C LYS A 11 28.82 -11.63 -16.44
N ASN A 12 27.86 -11.89 -15.55
CA ASN A 12 26.83 -10.94 -15.14
C ASN A 12 27.01 -10.44 -13.70
N ILE A 13 28.25 -10.37 -13.22
CA ILE A 13 28.55 -10.11 -11.81
C ILE A 13 27.95 -8.78 -11.29
N LYS A 14 27.89 -7.75 -12.13
CA LYS A 14 27.29 -6.46 -11.79
C LYS A 14 25.80 -6.58 -11.51
N HIS A 15 25.06 -7.34 -12.32
CA HIS A 15 23.64 -7.59 -12.11
C HIS A 15 23.42 -8.43 -10.85
N LEU A 16 24.29 -9.41 -10.59
CA LEU A 16 24.25 -10.22 -9.38
C LEU A 16 24.40 -9.36 -8.11
N HIS A 17 25.40 -8.46 -8.08
CA HIS A 17 25.59 -7.55 -6.94
C HIS A 17 24.43 -6.57 -6.77
N ASN A 18 23.87 -6.06 -7.87
CA ASN A 18 22.69 -5.19 -7.80
C ASN A 18 21.48 -5.94 -7.22
N LEU A 19 21.26 -7.21 -7.60
CA LEU A 19 20.21 -8.03 -7.03
C LEU A 19 20.42 -8.27 -5.53
N ALA A 20 21.64 -8.63 -5.14
CA ALA A 20 21.98 -8.84 -3.73
C ALA A 20 21.73 -7.58 -2.90
N LYS A 21 22.10 -6.41 -3.41
CA LYS A 21 21.83 -5.13 -2.73
C LYS A 21 20.33 -4.84 -2.61
N ALA A 22 19.57 -5.06 -3.68
CA ALA A 22 18.12 -4.88 -3.63
C ALA A 22 17.45 -5.85 -2.64
N LEU A 23 17.88 -7.10 -2.58
CA LEU A 23 17.37 -8.07 -1.61
C LEU A 23 17.70 -7.69 -0.15
N LEU A 24 18.85 -7.06 0.09
CA LEU A 24 19.17 -6.51 1.42
C LEU A 24 18.28 -5.33 1.82
N GLU A 25 17.84 -4.52 0.84
CA GLU A 25 16.99 -3.35 1.09
C GLU A 25 15.49 -3.71 1.21
N PHE A 26 15.01 -4.69 0.44
CA PHE A 26 13.58 -5.00 0.30
C PHE A 26 13.17 -6.38 0.84
N GLU A 27 14.12 -7.21 1.25
CA GLU A 27 13.97 -8.59 1.80
C GLU A 27 13.38 -9.61 0.79
N THR A 28 12.35 -9.21 0.05
CA THR A 28 11.66 -9.99 -0.97
C THR A 28 11.51 -9.18 -2.25
N MET A 29 11.48 -9.87 -3.39
CA MET A 29 11.30 -9.25 -4.72
C MET A 29 10.47 -10.15 -5.62
N SER A 30 9.64 -9.55 -6.49
CA SER A 30 8.92 -10.27 -7.53
C SER A 30 9.82 -10.59 -8.74
N GLY A 31 9.43 -11.59 -9.54
CA GLY A 31 10.13 -11.90 -10.80
C GLY A 31 10.11 -10.74 -11.80
N ASP A 32 9.06 -9.93 -11.81
CA ASP A 32 8.95 -8.74 -12.64
C ASP A 32 9.94 -7.65 -12.19
N ASP A 33 10.08 -7.48 -10.88
CA ASP A 33 11.02 -6.54 -10.25
C ASP A 33 12.47 -6.91 -10.56
N VAL A 34 12.80 -8.20 -10.52
CA VAL A 34 14.10 -8.75 -10.92
C VAL A 34 14.39 -8.45 -12.39
N ASN A 35 13.42 -8.69 -13.27
CA ASN A 35 13.56 -8.40 -14.70
C ASN A 35 13.76 -6.90 -14.97
N GLU A 36 13.04 -6.05 -14.25
CA GLU A 36 13.20 -4.60 -14.37
C GLU A 36 14.57 -4.13 -13.87
N LEU A 37 15.06 -4.68 -12.75
CA LEU A 37 16.39 -4.39 -12.21
C LEU A 37 17.51 -4.80 -13.17
N ILE A 38 17.41 -5.98 -13.80
CA ILE A 38 18.41 -6.44 -14.77
C ILE A 38 18.40 -5.57 -16.04
N LYS A 39 17.20 -5.22 -16.56
CA LYS A 39 17.06 -4.44 -17.79
C LYS A 39 17.41 -2.97 -17.64
N LYS A 40 16.93 -2.31 -16.57
CA LYS A 40 17.12 -0.87 -16.34
C LYS A 40 18.33 -0.55 -15.47
N GLY A 41 18.89 -1.54 -14.77
CA GLY A 41 20.05 -1.39 -13.90
C GLY A 41 19.79 -0.65 -12.58
N LYS A 42 18.55 -0.18 -12.33
CA LYS A 42 18.15 0.54 -11.13
C LYS A 42 16.79 0.04 -10.67
N PHE A 43 16.69 -0.36 -9.41
CA PHE A 43 15.43 -0.66 -8.76
C PHE A 43 14.88 0.66 -8.21
N LYS A 44 13.81 1.19 -8.81
CA LYS A 44 13.00 2.19 -8.12
C LYS A 44 12.07 1.41 -7.22
N SER A 45 12.31 1.45 -5.92
CA SER A 45 11.23 1.15 -4.98
C SER A 45 10.03 2.00 -5.42
N LYS A 46 8.90 1.35 -5.74
CA LYS A 46 7.62 2.01 -5.58
C LYS A 46 7.53 2.23 -4.08
N SER A 47 8.17 3.30 -3.61
CA SER A 47 7.85 3.91 -2.33
C SER A 47 6.35 3.89 -2.31
N GLN A 48 5.82 3.15 -1.35
CA GLN A 48 4.43 3.20 -0.96
C GLN A 48 4.19 4.64 -0.49
N ASN A 49 4.21 5.59 -1.42
CA ASN A 49 3.37 6.75 -1.41
C ASN A 49 1.95 6.21 -1.59
N ASN A 50 1.51 5.40 -0.62
CA ASN A 50 0.17 5.52 -0.08
C ASN A 50 0.13 6.95 0.44
N LYS A 51 -0.03 7.90 -0.50
CA LYS A 51 -0.69 9.15 -0.19
C LYS A 51 -1.97 8.68 0.45
N THR A 52 -2.01 8.81 1.76
CA THR A 52 -3.19 8.61 2.54
C THR A 52 -4.20 9.55 1.93
N ASP A 53 -5.06 9.05 1.05
CA ASP A 53 -6.27 9.74 0.67
C ASP A 53 -7.14 9.69 1.93
N VAL A 54 -6.89 10.64 2.85
CA VAL A 54 -7.63 10.90 4.09
C VAL A 54 -9.01 11.47 3.73
N ASN A 55 -9.74 10.77 2.87
CA ASN A 55 -11.11 11.11 2.50
C ASN A 55 -11.97 9.86 2.32
N LYS A 56 -11.67 8.78 3.06
CA LYS A 56 -12.70 7.78 3.36
C LYS A 56 -13.65 8.37 4.40
N LYS A 57 -14.71 9.04 3.92
CA LYS A 57 -15.87 9.38 4.73
C LYS A 57 -16.49 8.06 5.21
N THR A 58 -16.32 7.74 6.48
CA THR A 58 -16.99 6.60 7.11
C THR A 58 -18.44 7.01 7.39
N SER A 59 -19.38 6.10 7.20
CA SER A 59 -20.81 6.31 7.48
C SER A 59 -21.17 6.14 8.95
N LEU A 60 -20.19 6.28 9.86
CA LEU A 60 -20.44 6.15 11.29
C LEU A 60 -21.00 7.47 11.82
N PRO A 61 -22.19 7.47 12.45
CA PRO A 61 -22.69 8.66 13.13
C PRO A 61 -21.78 8.95 14.33
N THR A 62 -21.14 10.11 14.35
CA THR A 62 -20.39 10.59 15.53
C THR A 62 -21.41 11.07 16.56
N SER A 63 -21.88 10.19 17.44
CA SER A 63 -22.74 10.56 18.55
C SER A 63 -21.91 11.30 19.61
N GLY A 64 -21.85 12.63 19.53
CA GLY A 64 -21.17 13.43 20.54
C GLY A 64 -20.75 14.81 20.03
N GLY A 65 -21.72 15.66 19.71
CA GLY A 65 -21.44 17.03 19.29
C GLY A 65 -22.68 17.91 19.43
N THR A 66 -22.93 18.40 20.63
CA THR A 66 -23.95 19.42 20.90
C THR A 66 -23.53 20.74 20.26
N LYS A 67 -24.12 21.10 19.11
CA LYS A 67 -24.26 22.49 18.68
C LYS A 67 -25.17 22.62 17.46
N GLY A 68 -26.13 23.54 17.55
CA GLY A 68 -26.69 24.20 16.38
C GLY A 68 -28.16 23.91 16.13
N LYS A 69 -29.00 24.84 16.56
CA LYS A 69 -30.42 24.93 16.26
C LYS A 69 -30.67 24.83 14.75
N SER A 70 -31.50 23.88 14.33
CA SER A 70 -32.32 24.02 13.13
C SER A 70 -33.64 23.32 13.38
N LYS A 71 -34.66 24.15 13.62
CA LYS A 71 -36.07 23.83 13.62
C LYS A 71 -36.39 22.98 12.38
N ARG A 72 -36.60 21.68 12.57
CA ARG A 72 -37.31 20.82 11.63
C ARG A 72 -38.44 20.24 12.44
N ASP A 73 -39.66 20.69 12.16
CA ASP A 73 -40.89 20.04 12.63
C ASP A 73 -40.87 18.63 12.05
N ILE A 74 -40.33 17.71 12.83
CA ILE A 74 -40.45 16.29 12.62
C ILE A 74 -41.52 15.90 13.64
N GLY A 75 -42.73 15.68 13.14
CA GLY A 75 -43.88 15.24 13.94
C GLY A 75 -43.62 13.81 14.43
N LEU A 76 -42.76 13.68 15.43
CA LEU A 76 -42.56 12.48 16.20
C LEU A 76 -43.12 12.76 17.59
N ASP A 77 -44.33 12.28 17.85
CA ASP A 77 -44.90 12.29 19.19
C ASP A 77 -44.05 11.40 20.10
N PRO A 78 -43.51 11.93 21.21
CA PRO A 78 -42.52 11.22 22.03
C PRO A 78 -43.14 10.20 23.01
N ASN A 79 -44.45 9.91 22.91
CA ASN A 79 -45.08 8.94 23.80
C ASN A 79 -45.04 7.54 23.18
N PRO A 80 -44.55 6.52 23.90
CA PRO A 80 -44.57 5.15 23.41
C PRO A 80 -46.01 4.67 23.26
N ALA A 81 -46.33 3.99 22.17
CA ALA A 81 -47.61 3.32 21.98
C ALA A 81 -47.76 2.22 23.03
N THR A 82 -48.59 2.47 24.04
CA THR A 82 -49.02 1.44 24.99
C THR A 82 -50.00 0.51 24.30
N THR A 83 -49.66 -0.78 24.24
CA THR A 83 -50.60 -1.88 24.01
C THR A 83 -50.25 -3.02 24.95
#